data_AF-A0A8C3KS50-F1
#
_entry.id   AF-A0A8C3KS50-F1
#
_cell.length_a   1.000
_cell.length_b   1.000
_cell.length_c   1.000
_cell.angle_alpha   90.00
_cell.angle_beta   90.00
_cell.angle_gamma   90.00
#
_symmetry.space_group_name_H-M   'P 1'
#
loop_
_entity.id
_entity.type
_entity.pdbx_description
1 polymer ?
#
loop_
_entity_poly.entity_id
_entity_poly.type
_entity_poly.pdbx_seq_one_letter_code
_entity_poly.pdbx_strand_id
1 'polypeptide(L)'
;FFFKLKCHQLSWLKDNFLAILEADAKERAKRRKRNERLANALKEEGNDAFRKGDYVVAIQRYTEGLEKLKDKQELYTNRAQAYLKMHEYEKAIGDCEWALKCNGKCIKAYFLMGKAHLALKHYSESRLCYEKIIQIDPQKENCMNEVNLEEKRMKDEERAMKEVQSGKLAALSIKELLQKLDRPDQNILYYTGGIRLLTGAIKDCKYLMQRLLIMGDVIKVYEYKWSSF
;
A
#
# COMPACT_ATOMS: atom_id res chain seq x y z
N PHE A 1 2.25 -61.77 -46.81
CA PHE A 1 3.58 -61.52 -46.18
C PHE A 1 3.89 -60.03 -46.07
N PHE A 2 3.86 -59.27 -47.19
CA PHE A 2 4.13 -57.81 -47.23
C PHE A 2 3.32 -56.94 -46.25
N PHE A 3 2.03 -57.22 -46.09
CA PHE A 3 1.14 -56.46 -45.18
C PHE A 3 1.55 -56.64 -43.69
N LYS A 4 2.03 -57.83 -43.33
CA LYS A 4 2.46 -58.18 -41.96
C LYS A 4 3.79 -57.50 -41.61
N LEU A 5 4.72 -57.40 -42.58
CA LEU A 5 5.97 -56.66 -42.44
C LEU A 5 5.74 -55.14 -42.28
N LYS A 6 4.84 -54.55 -43.09
CA LYS A 6 4.47 -53.13 -42.94
C LYS A 6 3.82 -52.83 -41.58
N CYS A 7 2.92 -53.69 -41.09
CA CYS A 7 2.34 -53.52 -39.74
C CYS A 7 3.37 -53.63 -38.62
N HIS A 8 4.32 -54.57 -38.71
CA HIS A 8 5.39 -54.71 -37.72
C HIS A 8 6.33 -53.49 -37.73
N GLN A 9 6.70 -53.00 -38.92
CA GLN A 9 7.54 -51.80 -39.06
C GLN A 9 6.83 -50.54 -38.54
N LEU A 10 5.51 -50.44 -38.72
CA LEU A 10 4.69 -49.34 -38.19
C LEU A 10 4.54 -49.42 -36.66
N SER A 11 4.42 -50.62 -36.10
CA SER A 11 4.39 -50.84 -34.64
C SER A 11 5.72 -50.44 -34.01
N TRP A 12 6.82 -50.93 -34.57
CA TRP A 12 8.17 -50.62 -34.09
C TRP A 12 8.48 -49.11 -34.15
N LEU A 13 8.03 -48.41 -35.19
CA LEU A 13 8.16 -46.96 -35.29
C LEU A 13 7.37 -46.22 -34.20
N LYS A 14 6.16 -46.70 -33.87
CA LYS A 14 5.35 -46.14 -32.78
C LYS A 14 6.00 -46.37 -31.42
N ASP A 15 6.49 -47.58 -31.16
CA ASP A 15 7.15 -47.93 -29.89
C ASP A 15 8.43 -47.12 -29.68
N ASN A 16 9.23 -46.93 -30.74
CA ASN A 16 10.43 -46.09 -30.69
C ASN A 16 10.10 -44.60 -30.46
N PHE A 17 9.05 -44.07 -31.10
CA PHE A 17 8.60 -42.70 -30.86
C PHE A 17 8.10 -42.50 -29.42
N LEU A 18 7.33 -43.44 -28.89
CA LEU A 18 6.88 -43.42 -27.49
C LEU A 18 8.05 -43.49 -26.50
N ALA A 19 9.06 -44.31 -26.76
CA ALA A 19 10.26 -44.39 -25.93
C ALA A 19 11.03 -43.06 -25.90
N ILE A 20 11.17 -42.37 -27.04
CA ILE A 20 11.80 -41.04 -27.12
C ILE A 20 11.00 -40.00 -26.32
N LEU A 21 9.67 -39.99 -26.48
CA LEU A 21 8.79 -39.09 -25.73
C LEU A 21 8.88 -39.33 -24.22
N GLU A 22 8.94 -40.59 -23.79
CA GLU A 22 9.09 -40.94 -22.38
C GLU A 22 10.45 -40.49 -21.82
N ALA A 23 11.53 -40.66 -22.57
CA ALA A 23 12.86 -40.20 -22.17
C ALA A 23 12.91 -38.66 -22.01
N ASP A 24 12.35 -37.93 -22.98
CA ASP A 24 12.26 -36.46 -22.94
C ASP A 24 11.36 -35.98 -21.78
N ALA A 25 10.24 -36.65 -21.53
CA ALA A 25 9.39 -36.36 -20.37
C ALA A 25 10.13 -36.59 -19.04
N LYS A 26 10.86 -37.70 -18.91
CA LYS A 26 11.70 -38.00 -17.73
C LYS A 26 12.78 -36.93 -17.53
N GLU A 27 13.43 -36.48 -18.60
CA GLU A 27 14.46 -35.44 -18.52
C GLU A 27 13.88 -34.08 -18.14
N ARG A 28 12.75 -33.68 -18.73
CA ARG A 28 12.01 -32.47 -18.34
C ARG A 28 11.59 -32.51 -16.87
N ALA A 29 11.13 -33.66 -16.38
CA ALA A 29 10.78 -33.83 -14.97
C ALA A 29 12.01 -33.70 -14.04
N LYS A 30 13.15 -34.31 -14.39
CA LYS A 30 14.41 -34.17 -13.65
C LYS A 30 14.88 -32.71 -13.61
N ARG A 31 14.82 -32.02 -14.75
CA ARG A 31 15.18 -30.60 -14.87
C ARG A 31 14.28 -29.72 -14.01
N ARG A 32 12.97 -29.94 -14.04
CA ARG A 32 12.02 -29.20 -13.18
C ARG A 32 12.32 -29.42 -11.71
N LYS A 33 12.57 -30.67 -11.28
CA LYS A 33 12.94 -30.99 -9.90
C LYS A 33 14.24 -30.31 -9.47
N ARG A 34 15.24 -30.23 -10.36
CA ARG A 34 16.48 -29.47 -10.10
C ARG A 34 16.19 -27.98 -9.93
N ASN A 35 15.42 -27.39 -10.86
CA ASN A 35 15.05 -25.98 -10.78
C ASN A 35 14.21 -25.66 -9.54
N GLU A 36 13.36 -26.60 -9.10
CA GLU A 36 12.58 -26.48 -7.88
C GLU A 36 13.46 -26.41 -6.62
N ARG A 37 14.47 -27.29 -6.53
CA ARG A 37 15.45 -27.23 -5.45
C ARG A 37 16.22 -25.91 -5.43
N LEU A 38 16.68 -25.44 -6.59
CA LEU A 38 17.37 -24.16 -6.71
C LEU A 38 16.46 -22.98 -6.32
N ALA A 39 15.22 -22.97 -6.81
CA ALA A 39 14.23 -21.95 -6.45
C ALA A 39 13.84 -21.99 -4.96
N ASN A 40 13.90 -23.16 -4.31
CA ASN A 40 13.71 -23.28 -2.87
C ASN A 40 14.90 -22.71 -2.10
N ALA A 41 16.14 -23.04 -2.50
CA ALA A 41 17.33 -22.48 -1.87
C ALA A 41 17.38 -20.95 -1.97
N LEU A 42 17.14 -20.41 -3.18
CA LEU A 42 17.08 -18.96 -3.41
C LEU A 42 15.95 -18.28 -2.62
N LYS A 43 14.80 -18.95 -2.45
CA LYS A 43 13.74 -18.47 -1.56
C LYS A 43 14.24 -18.33 -0.13
N GLU A 44 14.93 -19.34 0.40
CA GLU A 44 15.44 -19.28 1.77
C GLU A 44 16.54 -18.23 1.94
N GLU A 45 17.46 -18.09 0.98
CA GLU A 45 18.45 -16.99 0.97
C GLU A 45 17.75 -15.62 0.98
N GLY A 46 16.70 -15.45 0.18
CA GLY A 46 15.89 -14.24 0.17
C GLY A 46 15.15 -13.99 1.49
N ASN A 47 14.63 -15.05 2.11
CA ASN A 47 13.98 -14.97 3.43
C ASN A 47 14.99 -14.55 4.51
N ASP A 48 16.21 -15.08 4.46
CA ASP A 48 17.30 -14.73 5.38
C ASP A 48 17.70 -13.26 5.23
N ALA A 49 17.87 -12.78 4.00
CA ALA A 49 18.14 -11.37 3.72
C ALA A 49 16.99 -10.46 4.20
N PHE A 50 15.74 -10.87 3.96
CA PHE A 50 14.55 -10.14 4.42
C PHE A 50 14.50 -10.02 5.95
N ARG A 51 14.82 -11.10 6.68
CA ARG A 51 14.88 -11.09 8.15
C ARG A 51 15.99 -10.17 8.68
N LYS A 52 17.08 -10.01 7.94
CA LYS A 52 18.18 -9.06 8.24
C LYS A 52 17.85 -7.61 7.87
N GLY A 53 16.71 -7.37 7.20
CA GLY A 53 16.32 -6.04 6.71
C GLY A 53 16.97 -5.64 5.39
N ASP A 54 17.75 -6.53 4.76
CA ASP A 54 18.33 -6.28 3.44
C ASP A 54 17.31 -6.65 2.34
N TYR A 55 16.39 -5.71 2.11
CA TYR A 55 15.30 -5.91 1.16
C TYR A 55 15.76 -5.94 -0.30
N VAL A 56 16.85 -5.25 -0.64
CA VAL A 56 17.40 -5.24 -2.00
C VAL A 56 17.96 -6.61 -2.34
N VAL A 57 18.76 -7.19 -1.45
CA VAL A 57 19.27 -8.56 -1.65
C VAL A 57 18.13 -9.56 -1.63
N ALA A 58 17.13 -9.41 -0.75
CA ALA A 58 15.97 -10.29 -0.74
C ALA A 58 15.24 -10.29 -2.10
N ILE A 59 14.96 -9.12 -2.67
CA ILE A 59 14.33 -8.97 -3.99
C ILE A 59 15.15 -9.65 -5.08
N GLN A 60 16.48 -9.48 -5.06
CA GLN A 60 17.37 -10.11 -6.02
C GLN A 60 17.29 -11.63 -5.94
N ARG A 61 17.38 -12.22 -4.74
CA ARG A 61 17.31 -13.67 -4.53
C ARG A 61 15.95 -14.25 -4.97
N TYR A 62 14.86 -13.57 -4.64
CA TYR A 62 13.53 -14.00 -5.11
C TYR A 62 13.40 -13.93 -6.63
N THR A 63 14.00 -12.91 -7.27
CA THR A 63 14.01 -12.75 -8.73
C THR A 63 14.77 -13.89 -9.41
N GLU A 64 15.97 -14.21 -8.93
CA GLU A 64 16.75 -15.37 -9.40
C GLU A 64 15.98 -16.69 -9.20
N GLY A 65 15.23 -16.81 -8.09
CA GLY A 65 14.35 -17.96 -7.85
C GLY A 65 13.24 -18.07 -8.91
N LEU A 66 12.63 -16.95 -9.28
CA LEU A 66 11.56 -16.88 -10.29
C LEU A 66 12.08 -17.17 -11.70
N GLU A 67 13.34 -16.86 -11.99
CA GLU A 67 13.99 -17.29 -13.24
C GLU A 67 14.08 -18.82 -13.34
N LYS A 68 14.21 -19.53 -12.22
CA LYS A 68 14.24 -21.00 -12.20
C LYS A 68 12.84 -21.60 -12.28
N LEU A 69 11.88 -21.02 -11.55
CA LEU A 69 10.47 -21.44 -11.54
C LEU A 69 9.54 -20.23 -11.52
N LYS A 70 8.96 -19.92 -12.69
CA LYS A 70 8.03 -18.79 -12.87
C LYS A 70 6.64 -19.03 -12.29
N ASP A 71 6.27 -20.28 -12.02
CA ASP A 71 4.97 -20.72 -11.52
C ASP A 71 4.93 -20.85 -9.99
N LYS A 72 5.94 -20.33 -9.28
CA LYS A 72 6.08 -20.47 -7.84
C LYS A 72 5.50 -19.28 -7.08
N GLN A 73 4.26 -19.43 -6.66
CA GLN A 73 3.46 -18.42 -5.94
C GLN A 73 4.14 -17.81 -4.70
N GLU A 74 4.91 -18.59 -3.94
CA GLU A 74 5.60 -18.10 -2.72
C GLU A 74 6.67 -17.05 -3.01
N LEU A 75 7.38 -17.17 -4.14
CA LEU A 75 8.43 -16.23 -4.49
C LEU A 75 7.86 -14.85 -4.83
N TYR A 76 6.74 -14.81 -5.55
CA TYR A 76 6.03 -13.56 -5.83
C TYR A 76 5.52 -12.90 -4.54
N THR A 77 4.88 -13.65 -3.63
CA THR A 77 4.36 -13.02 -2.39
C THR A 77 5.48 -12.56 -1.47
N ASN A 78 6.61 -13.26 -1.42
CA ASN A 78 7.76 -12.82 -0.63
C ASN A 78 8.46 -11.60 -1.24
N ARG A 79 8.57 -11.53 -2.58
CA ARG A 79 9.12 -10.36 -3.27
C ARG A 79 8.21 -9.15 -3.16
N ALA A 80 6.89 -9.32 -3.30
CA ALA A 80 5.89 -8.28 -3.03
C ALA A 80 6.02 -7.73 -1.60
N GLN A 81 6.22 -8.59 -0.61
CA GLN A 81 6.43 -8.18 0.77
C GLN A 81 7.71 -7.35 0.95
N ALA A 82 8.79 -7.67 0.23
CA ALA A 82 10.01 -6.87 0.21
C ALA A 82 9.81 -5.52 -0.48
N TYR A 83 9.08 -5.48 -1.60
CA TYR A 83 8.71 -4.21 -2.26
C TYR A 83 7.88 -3.30 -1.37
N LEU A 84 6.92 -3.83 -0.60
CA LEU A 84 6.17 -3.06 0.40
C LEU A 84 7.08 -2.40 1.44
N LYS A 85 8.13 -3.10 1.87
CA LYS A 85 9.10 -2.55 2.83
C LYS A 85 10.00 -1.46 2.23
N MET A 86 10.19 -1.50 0.93
CA MET A 86 10.90 -0.47 0.15
C MET A 86 9.99 0.66 -0.34
N HIS A 87 8.70 0.64 0.01
CA HIS A 87 7.69 1.60 -0.45
C HIS A 87 7.46 1.57 -1.99
N GLU A 88 7.80 0.46 -2.64
CA GLU A 88 7.62 0.22 -4.08
C GLU A 88 6.27 -0.46 -4.32
N TYR A 89 5.17 0.26 -4.04
CA TYR A 89 3.83 -0.32 -3.92
C TYR A 89 3.29 -0.88 -5.24
N GLU A 90 3.52 -0.22 -6.36
CA GLU A 90 3.07 -0.65 -7.68
C GLU A 90 3.73 -1.98 -8.10
N LYS A 91 5.03 -2.14 -7.81
CA LYS A 91 5.74 -3.39 -8.05
C LYS A 91 5.20 -4.51 -7.16
N ALA A 92 4.87 -4.19 -5.90
CA ALA A 92 4.24 -5.15 -4.99
C ALA A 92 2.88 -5.63 -5.49
N ILE A 93 2.05 -4.72 -6.03
CA ILE A 93 0.75 -5.07 -6.64
C ILE A 93 0.96 -6.02 -7.82
N GLY A 94 1.86 -5.69 -8.74
CA GLY A 94 2.15 -6.54 -9.90
C GLY A 94 2.60 -7.96 -9.51
N ASP A 95 3.45 -8.10 -8.48
CA ASP A 95 3.82 -9.41 -7.96
C ASP A 95 2.64 -10.14 -7.29
N CYS A 96 1.76 -9.44 -6.59
CA CYS A 96 0.55 -10.05 -6.02
C CYS A 96 -0.41 -10.56 -7.11
N GLU A 97 -0.58 -9.83 -8.21
CA GLU A 97 -1.37 -10.28 -9.35
C GLU A 97 -0.78 -11.55 -9.98
N TRP A 98 0.54 -11.61 -10.14
CA TRP A 98 1.22 -12.84 -10.61
C TRP A 98 1.05 -14.00 -9.63
N ALA A 99 1.16 -13.76 -8.33
CA ALA A 99 0.89 -14.76 -7.31
C ALA A 99 -0.54 -15.33 -7.41
N LEU A 100 -1.53 -14.46 -7.68
CA LEU A 100 -2.94 -14.84 -7.86
C LEU A 100 -3.18 -15.59 -9.17
N LYS A 101 -2.41 -15.33 -10.24
CA LYS A 101 -2.42 -16.16 -11.45
C LYS A 101 -1.90 -17.58 -11.19
N CYS A 102 -0.93 -17.74 -10.29
CA CYS A 102 -0.44 -19.06 -9.86
C CYS A 102 -1.45 -19.77 -8.93
N ASN A 103 -2.03 -19.03 -7.98
CA ASN A 103 -3.04 -19.54 -7.03
C ASN A 103 -4.07 -18.45 -6.71
N GLY A 104 -5.25 -18.55 -7.32
CA GLY A 104 -6.32 -17.56 -7.18
C GLY A 104 -6.92 -17.44 -5.78
N LYS A 105 -6.62 -18.39 -4.87
CA LYS A 105 -7.06 -18.38 -3.47
C LYS A 105 -5.94 -18.02 -2.49
N CYS A 106 -4.85 -17.43 -2.97
CA CYS A 106 -3.74 -17.03 -2.10
C CYS A 106 -4.12 -15.84 -1.20
N ILE A 107 -4.49 -16.14 0.06
CA ILE A 107 -4.82 -15.11 1.07
C ILE A 107 -3.66 -14.12 1.28
N LYS A 108 -2.41 -14.62 1.30
CA LYS A 108 -1.23 -13.75 1.49
C LYS A 108 -1.08 -12.73 0.35
N ALA A 109 -1.39 -13.12 -0.89
CA ALA A 109 -1.33 -12.19 -2.03
C ALA A 109 -2.40 -11.09 -1.91
N TYR A 110 -3.66 -11.44 -1.63
CA TYR A 110 -4.70 -10.43 -1.40
C TYR A 110 -4.36 -9.49 -0.24
N PHE A 111 -3.80 -10.02 0.85
CA PHE A 111 -3.42 -9.20 2.01
C PHE A 111 -2.34 -8.17 1.66
N LEU A 112 -1.27 -8.60 0.99
CA LEU A 112 -0.18 -7.71 0.58
C LEU A 112 -0.64 -6.69 -0.46
N MET A 113 -1.48 -7.10 -1.41
CA MET A 113 -2.09 -6.23 -2.41
C MET A 113 -2.98 -5.17 -1.76
N GLY A 114 -3.83 -5.56 -0.80
CA GLY A 114 -4.64 -4.63 0.00
C GLY A 114 -3.78 -3.60 0.73
N LYS A 115 -2.68 -4.03 1.37
CA LYS A 115 -1.74 -3.09 2.02
C LYS A 115 -1.07 -2.13 1.03
N ALA A 116 -0.71 -2.61 -0.16
CA ALA A 116 -0.12 -1.76 -1.20
C ALA A 116 -1.12 -0.70 -1.69
N HIS A 117 -2.36 -1.12 -1.99
CA HIS A 117 -3.43 -0.19 -2.36
C HIS A 117 -3.74 0.82 -1.26
N LEU A 118 -3.76 0.39 0.01
CA LEU A 118 -3.97 1.27 1.15
C LEU A 118 -2.87 2.35 1.24
N ALA A 119 -1.61 1.97 1.04
CA ALA A 119 -0.49 2.91 1.04
C ALA A 119 -0.55 3.91 -0.13
N LEU A 120 -1.11 3.50 -1.27
CA LEU A 120 -1.40 4.36 -2.42
C LEU A 120 -2.72 5.16 -2.28
N LYS A 121 -3.45 5.01 -1.16
CA LYS A 121 -4.77 5.62 -0.92
C LYS A 121 -5.86 5.15 -1.90
N HIS A 122 -5.67 3.99 -2.52
CA HIS A 122 -6.66 3.29 -3.36
C HIS A 122 -7.61 2.48 -2.47
N TYR A 123 -8.47 3.17 -1.71
CA TYR A 123 -9.30 2.56 -0.67
C TYR A 123 -10.30 1.53 -1.21
N SER A 124 -10.93 1.80 -2.36
CA SER A 124 -11.87 0.89 -3.02
C SER A 124 -11.23 -0.45 -3.35
N GLU A 125 -10.08 -0.42 -4.00
CA GLU A 125 -9.32 -1.59 -4.42
C GLU A 125 -8.78 -2.36 -3.21
N SER A 126 -8.33 -1.63 -2.19
CA SER A 126 -7.94 -2.22 -0.91
C SER A 126 -9.09 -2.99 -0.27
N ARG A 127 -10.30 -2.42 -0.22
CA ARG A 127 -11.49 -3.10 0.34
C ARG A 127 -11.81 -4.38 -0.42
N LEU A 128 -11.81 -4.34 -1.75
CA LEU A 128 -12.05 -5.53 -2.58
C LEU A 128 -11.05 -6.66 -2.28
N CYS A 129 -9.78 -6.31 -2.03
CA CYS A 129 -8.78 -7.30 -1.64
C CYS A 129 -9.13 -7.97 -0.30
N TYR A 130 -9.51 -7.20 0.72
CA TYR A 130 -9.87 -7.74 2.03
C TYR A 130 -11.20 -8.50 2.02
N GLU A 131 -12.19 -8.07 1.24
CA GLU A 131 -13.42 -8.83 1.01
C GLU A 131 -13.13 -10.21 0.41
N LYS A 132 -12.17 -10.30 -0.52
CA LYS A 132 -11.73 -11.60 -1.06
C LYS A 132 -11.11 -12.49 0.01
N ILE A 133 -10.35 -11.92 0.96
CA ILE A 133 -9.81 -12.68 2.09
C ILE A 133 -10.93 -13.25 2.94
N ILE A 134 -11.95 -12.45 3.28
CA ILE A 134 -13.10 -12.88 4.08
C ILE A 134 -13.92 -13.95 3.35
N GLN A 135 -14.08 -13.82 2.02
CA GLN A 135 -14.74 -14.83 1.19
C GLN A 135 -14.00 -16.18 1.20
N ILE A 136 -12.66 -16.17 1.30
CA ILE A 136 -11.84 -17.38 1.33
C ILE A 136 -11.75 -17.95 2.75
N ASP A 137 -11.60 -17.09 3.75
CA ASP A 137 -11.45 -17.42 5.17
C ASP A 137 -12.26 -16.43 6.03
N PRO A 138 -13.52 -16.79 6.37
CA PRO A 138 -14.42 -15.92 7.14
C PRO A 138 -13.90 -15.54 8.54
N GLN A 139 -12.93 -16.28 9.10
CA GLN A 139 -12.39 -15.97 10.43
C GLN A 139 -11.48 -14.73 10.44
N LYS A 140 -11.14 -14.17 9.27
CA LYS A 140 -10.27 -12.99 9.12
C LYS A 140 -11.01 -11.66 8.98
N GLU A 141 -12.23 -11.58 9.49
CA GLU A 141 -13.11 -10.40 9.39
C GLU A 141 -12.46 -9.09 9.88
N ASN A 142 -11.53 -9.17 10.84
CA ASN A 142 -10.85 -8.00 11.41
C ASN A 142 -9.92 -7.27 10.41
N CYS A 143 -9.60 -7.83 9.24
CA CYS A 143 -8.72 -7.19 8.27
C CYS A 143 -9.31 -5.92 7.62
N MET A 144 -10.64 -5.72 7.67
CA MET A 144 -11.30 -4.55 7.07
C MET A 144 -11.19 -3.28 7.93
N ASN A 145 -10.92 -3.44 9.24
CA ASN A 145 -10.88 -2.33 10.19
C ASN A 145 -9.74 -1.34 9.90
N GLU A 146 -8.60 -1.83 9.42
CA GLU A 146 -7.47 -0.98 9.02
C GLU A 146 -7.84 -0.02 7.88
N VAL A 147 -8.56 -0.52 6.85
CA VAL A 147 -8.97 0.30 5.70
C VAL A 147 -9.98 1.37 6.11
N ASN A 148 -10.97 0.97 6.91
CA ASN A 148 -12.02 1.88 7.37
C ASN A 148 -11.45 3.02 8.23
N LEU A 149 -10.46 2.71 9.09
CA LEU A 149 -9.79 3.70 9.92
C LEU A 149 -8.99 4.68 9.07
N GLU A 150 -8.17 4.20 8.14
CA GLU A 150 -7.34 5.06 7.29
C GLU A 150 -8.15 5.92 6.32
N GLU A 151 -9.24 5.41 5.77
CA GLU A 151 -10.12 6.22 4.93
C GLU A 151 -10.84 7.30 5.73
N LYS A 152 -11.29 6.99 6.96
CA LYS A 152 -11.85 7.99 7.86
C LYS A 152 -10.83 9.08 8.17
N ARG A 153 -9.58 8.70 8.46
CA ARG A 153 -8.46 9.65 8.67
C ARG A 153 -8.29 10.58 7.48
N MET A 154 -8.24 10.06 6.26
CA MET A 154 -8.13 10.90 5.06
C MET A 154 -9.32 11.84 4.85
N LYS A 155 -10.56 11.36 5.08
CA LYS A 155 -11.76 12.21 4.96
C LYS A 155 -11.75 13.35 5.98
N ASP A 156 -11.30 13.06 7.20
CA ASP A 156 -11.18 14.07 8.26
C ASP A 156 -10.06 15.09 7.94
N GLU A 157 -8.92 14.63 7.41
CA GLU A 157 -7.85 15.51 6.91
C GLU A 157 -8.31 16.40 5.74
N GLU A 158 -9.03 15.83 4.77
CA GLU A 158 -9.56 16.58 3.62
C GLU A 158 -10.59 17.62 4.06
N ARG A 159 -11.46 17.26 5.02
CA ARG A 159 -12.41 18.21 5.61
C ARG A 159 -11.68 19.36 6.29
N ALA A 160 -10.67 19.06 7.11
CA ALA A 160 -9.86 20.08 7.77
C ALA A 160 -9.16 21.00 6.75
N MET A 161 -8.58 20.43 5.68
CA MET A 161 -7.96 21.21 4.61
C MET A 161 -8.95 22.09 3.86
N LYS A 162 -10.16 21.61 3.56
CA LYS A 162 -11.22 22.41 2.93
C LYS A 162 -11.70 23.55 3.82
N GLU A 163 -11.85 23.32 5.12
CA GLU A 163 -12.18 24.39 6.08
C GLU A 163 -11.10 25.48 6.09
N VAL A 164 -9.82 25.10 6.04
CA VAL A 164 -8.68 26.02 5.92
C VAL A 164 -8.70 26.78 4.58
N GLN A 165 -8.89 26.09 3.45
CA GLN A 165 -8.85 26.68 2.11
C GLN A 165 -10.04 27.60 1.81
N SER A 166 -11.22 27.32 2.37
CA SER A 166 -12.43 28.13 2.16
C SER A 166 -12.40 29.54 2.78
N GLY A 167 -11.27 29.96 3.37
CA GLY A 167 -11.11 31.32 3.90
C GLY A 167 -11.92 31.61 5.18
N LYS A 168 -12.60 30.62 5.75
CA LYS A 168 -13.25 30.72 7.08
C LYS A 168 -12.27 31.04 8.23
N LEU A 169 -10.96 31.04 7.97
CA LEU A 169 -9.90 31.47 8.88
C LEU A 169 -10.18 32.83 9.55
N ALA A 170 -10.73 33.80 8.83
CA ALA A 170 -11.05 35.12 9.39
C ALA A 170 -12.46 35.22 10.00
N ALA A 171 -13.35 34.27 9.67
CA ALA A 171 -14.78 34.34 9.98
C ALA A 171 -15.21 33.46 11.16
N LEU A 172 -14.33 32.60 11.69
CA LEU A 172 -14.61 31.78 12.86
C LEU A 172 -14.36 32.57 14.15
N SER A 173 -15.38 32.74 14.98
CA SER A 173 -15.17 33.28 16.33
C SER A 173 -14.36 32.28 17.17
N ILE A 174 -13.49 32.78 18.05
CA ILE A 174 -12.69 31.94 18.96
C ILE A 174 -13.61 30.96 19.75
N LYS A 175 -14.82 31.41 20.08
CA LYS A 175 -15.84 30.60 20.77
C LYS A 175 -16.31 29.40 19.94
N GLU A 176 -16.65 29.59 18.67
CA GLU A 176 -17.05 28.49 17.79
C GLU A 176 -15.91 27.50 17.56
N LEU A 177 -14.68 28.01 17.51
CA LEU A 177 -13.49 27.18 17.33
C LEU A 177 -13.20 26.30 18.55
N LEU A 178 -13.33 26.86 19.76
CA LEU A 178 -13.22 26.12 21.02
C LEU A 178 -14.34 25.08 21.15
N GLN A 179 -15.58 25.42 20.79
CA GLN A 179 -16.71 24.47 20.79
C GLN A 179 -16.52 23.31 19.81
N LYS A 180 -15.89 23.54 18.65
CA LYS A 180 -15.51 22.46 17.74
C LYS A 180 -14.44 21.57 18.37
N LEU A 181 -13.44 22.16 19.02
CA LEU A 181 -12.31 21.44 19.64
C LEU A 181 -12.67 20.66 20.90
N ASP A 182 -13.79 20.97 21.56
CA ASP A 182 -14.29 20.32 22.79
C ASP A 182 -14.80 18.87 22.59
N ARG A 183 -14.54 18.25 21.44
CA ARG A 183 -14.96 16.87 21.14
C ARG A 183 -13.88 15.91 21.65
N PRO A 184 -14.10 15.08 22.68
CA PRO A 184 -13.05 14.30 23.33
C PRO A 184 -12.56 13.05 22.57
N ASP A 185 -13.21 12.66 21.46
CA ASP A 185 -12.89 11.41 20.74
C ASP A 185 -12.33 11.64 19.31
N GLN A 186 -11.65 12.76 19.09
CA GLN A 186 -11.12 13.10 17.76
C GLN A 186 -9.65 12.69 17.61
N ASN A 187 -9.19 12.55 16.37
CA ASN A 187 -7.80 12.19 16.07
C ASN A 187 -6.85 13.35 16.44
N ILE A 188 -5.60 13.06 16.81
CA ILE A 188 -4.56 14.08 17.08
C ILE A 188 -4.50 15.14 15.98
N LEU A 189 -4.60 14.74 14.71
CA LEU A 189 -4.54 15.68 13.58
C LEU A 189 -5.69 16.70 13.58
N TYR A 190 -6.88 16.30 14.03
CA TYR A 190 -8.03 17.21 14.21
C TYR A 190 -7.67 18.35 15.18
N TYR A 191 -7.11 18.00 16.34
CA TYR A 191 -6.68 18.99 17.32
C TYR A 191 -5.51 19.82 16.80
N THR A 192 -4.55 19.25 16.06
CA THR A 192 -3.45 20.04 15.46
C THR A 192 -3.95 21.09 14.47
N GLY A 193 -4.98 20.75 13.67
CA GLY A 193 -5.66 21.69 12.79
C GLY A 193 -6.33 22.81 13.59
N GLY A 194 -7.11 22.45 14.61
CA GLY A 194 -7.78 23.43 15.48
C GLY A 194 -6.81 24.33 16.26
N ILE A 195 -5.71 23.80 16.78
CA ILE A 195 -4.68 24.57 17.49
C ILE A 195 -3.97 25.52 16.52
N ARG A 196 -3.69 25.07 15.28
CA ARG A 196 -3.13 25.94 14.24
C ARG A 196 -4.08 27.07 13.86
N LEU A 197 -5.39 26.78 13.81
CA LEU A 197 -6.44 27.79 13.62
C LEU A 197 -6.50 28.79 14.78
N LEU A 198 -6.46 28.32 16.04
CA LEU A 198 -6.38 29.20 17.23
C LEU A 198 -5.15 30.10 17.17
N THR A 199 -3.99 29.54 16.79
CA THR A 199 -2.73 30.28 16.70
C THR A 199 -2.80 31.38 15.64
N GLY A 200 -3.46 31.12 14.50
CA GLY A 200 -3.72 32.13 13.47
C GLY A 200 -4.60 33.28 13.99
N ALA A 201 -5.75 32.94 14.57
CA ALA A 201 -6.68 33.93 15.12
C ALA A 201 -6.03 34.81 16.22
N ILE A 202 -5.21 34.22 17.11
CA ILE A 202 -4.49 34.97 18.14
C ILE A 202 -3.46 35.93 17.53
N LYS A 203 -2.75 35.52 16.46
CA LYS A 203 -1.82 36.41 15.75
C LYS A 203 -2.56 37.59 15.11
N ASP A 204 -3.69 37.34 14.46
CA ASP A 204 -4.48 38.40 13.81
C ASP A 204 -5.03 39.38 14.85
N CYS A 205 -5.52 38.89 16.00
CA CYS A 205 -5.94 39.73 17.12
C CYS A 205 -4.79 40.58 17.67
N LYS A 206 -3.57 40.04 17.74
CA LYS A 206 -2.38 40.79 18.17
C LYS A 206 -2.08 41.93 17.22
N TYR A 207 -2.11 41.69 15.90
CA TYR A 207 -1.91 42.74 14.89
C TYR A 207 -2.99 43.82 14.93
N LEU A 208 -4.26 43.43 15.12
CA LEU A 208 -5.40 44.34 15.28
C LEU A 208 -5.24 45.23 16.52
N MET A 209 -4.91 44.65 17.68
CA MET A 209 -4.66 45.40 18.91
C MET A 209 -3.50 46.37 18.76
N GLN A 210 -2.41 45.94 18.11
CA GLN A 210 -1.24 46.78 17.89
C GLN A 210 -1.55 47.95 16.93
N ARG A 211 -2.38 47.72 15.90
CA ARG A 211 -2.90 48.79 15.02
C ARG A 211 -3.83 49.77 15.75
N LEU A 212 -4.71 49.28 16.61
CA LEU A 212 -5.62 50.13 17.39
C LEU A 212 -4.85 50.99 18.40
N LEU A 213 -3.82 50.46 19.04
CA LEU A 213 -2.91 51.22 19.91
C LEU A 213 -2.24 52.36 19.13
N ILE A 214 -1.65 52.06 17.97
CA ILE A 214 -1.02 53.08 17.12
C ILE A 214 -2.05 54.14 16.68
N MET A 215 -3.27 53.74 16.30
CA MET A 215 -4.33 54.70 15.97
C MET A 215 -4.77 55.54 17.16
N GLY A 216 -4.89 54.95 18.36
CA GLY A 216 -5.20 55.68 19.60
C GLY A 216 -4.13 56.70 19.97
N ASP A 217 -2.85 56.36 19.78
CA ASP A 217 -1.74 57.29 19.99
C ASP A 217 -1.75 58.42 18.94
N VAL A 218 -2.08 58.12 17.69
CA VAL A 218 -2.26 59.12 16.63
C VAL A 218 -3.42 60.07 16.96
N ILE A 219 -4.57 59.55 17.41
CA ILE A 219 -5.75 60.35 17.79
C ILE A 219 -5.41 61.29 18.97
N LYS A 220 -4.69 60.80 19.99
CA LYS A 220 -4.24 61.63 21.12
C LYS A 220 -3.30 62.77 20.69
N VAL A 221 -2.42 62.53 19.72
CA VAL A 221 -1.54 63.57 19.16
C VAL A 221 -2.34 64.66 18.43
N TYR A 222 -3.42 64.28 17.74
CA TYR A 222 -4.32 65.26 17.11
C TYR A 222 -5.15 66.05 18.12
N GLU A 223 -5.66 65.43 19.19
CA GLU A 223 -6.39 66.13 20.27
C GLU A 223 -5.50 67.13 21.03
N TYR A 224 -4.22 66.80 21.27
CA TYR A 224 -3.26 67.72 21.91
C TYR A 224 -2.95 68.96 21.05
N LYS A 225 -2.91 68.81 19.72
CA LYS A 225 -2.71 69.93 18.79
C LYS A 225 -3.91 70.87 18.71
N TRP A 226 -5.13 70.36 18.91
CA TRP A 226 -6.36 71.16 18.90
C TRP A 226 -6.64 71.89 20.22
N SER A 227 -6.16 71.35 21.34
CA SER A 227 -6.28 71.98 22.67
C SER A 227 -5.21 73.03 22.98
N SER A 228 -4.26 73.23 22.05
CA SER A 228 -3.19 74.24 22.12
C SER A 228 -3.44 75.45 21.19
N PHE A 229 -4.63 75.54 20.60
CA PHE A 229 -5.15 76.70 19.84
C PHE A 229 -6.26 77.37 20.64
#